data_AF-A0ABD3VP84-F1
#
_entry.id   AF-A0ABD3VP84-F1
#
_cell.length_a   1.000
_cell.length_b   1.000
_cell.length_c   1.000
_cell.angle_alpha   90.00
_cell.angle_beta   90.00
_cell.angle_gamma   90.00
#
_symmetry.space_group_name_H-M   'P 1'
#
loop_
_entity.id
_entity.type
_entity.pdbx_description
1 polymer ?
#
loop_
_entity_poly.entity_id
_entity_poly.type
_entity_poly.pdbx_seq_one_letter_code
_entity_poly.pdbx_strand_id
1 'polypeptide(L)'
;MFHNGPQCTPKNNFEIRFTGVLDNGPQCKPKDNFEIRLPGVIDNDPQCKPKNNFEIRFTGVLDNDPQCKPKDNFEIRLPGVLDNGPQCKPTYNFEIKLLGVFDNGPQCKPKDNFEIRLPGVLDNGPQCKPKNNIETRFTGVLDNGPQCKPKDNFKIRLLGVFDNGPQCKPKNNIETSFTGVLDNGPQCKPKDIFEVRFPGVFDNGPQCKPKDIFEVRLPGVLDNGPQCKPKSNIETRFTGVLDNGPQCKPKDNFKIRLLGVFDNGPQCKPKNNIETSFTGVFDNGPQCKPKDIFEVRFPGVFDNGPQCKPKDIFEVRLPGVLDNGPQCKPKSNIETRFTGVLDNGPQCKPKG
;
A
#
# COMPACT_ATOMS: atom_id res chain seq x y z
N MET A 1 -10.41 -2.87 -45.04
CA MET A 1 -9.62 -1.66 -45.33
C MET A 1 -9.43 -0.94 -44.01
N PHE A 2 -8.22 -0.45 -43.74
CA PHE A 2 -8.02 0.47 -42.63
C PHE A 2 -8.53 1.86 -43.02
N HIS A 3 -9.04 2.62 -42.04
CA HIS A 3 -9.61 3.94 -42.25
C HIS A 3 -9.10 4.93 -41.20
N ASN A 4 -9.09 6.21 -41.56
CA ASN A 4 -8.79 7.30 -40.63
C ASN A 4 -10.09 7.82 -40.00
N GLY A 5 -10.08 7.97 -38.68
CA GLY A 5 -11.18 8.49 -37.90
C GLY A 5 -11.52 9.95 -38.22
N PRO A 6 -12.79 10.36 -38.02
CA PRO A 6 -13.26 11.68 -38.40
C PRO A 6 -12.55 12.81 -37.63
N GLN A 7 -12.26 13.90 -38.34
CA GLN A 7 -11.84 15.18 -37.78
C GLN A 7 -13.09 15.99 -37.41
N CYS A 8 -13.29 16.39 -36.16
CA CYS A 8 -14.52 17.08 -35.76
C CYS A 8 -14.36 18.30 -34.84
N THR A 9 -15.16 19.35 -35.09
CA THR A 9 -15.20 20.59 -34.31
C THR A 9 -16.66 21.03 -33.98
N PRO A 10 -17.48 20.17 -33.37
CA PRO A 10 -18.90 20.44 -33.16
C PRO A 10 -19.12 21.60 -32.16
N LYS A 11 -20.15 22.41 -32.44
CA LYS A 11 -20.50 23.61 -31.66
C LYS A 11 -21.24 23.30 -30.34
N ASN A 12 -21.83 22.11 -30.23
CA ASN A 12 -22.70 21.68 -29.14
C ASN A 12 -22.21 20.30 -28.63
N ASN A 13 -23.02 19.61 -27.81
CA ASN A 13 -22.86 18.19 -27.51
C ASN A 13 -22.77 17.33 -28.79
N PHE A 14 -21.97 16.27 -28.77
CA PHE A 14 -21.74 15.42 -29.95
C PHE A 14 -21.33 13.99 -29.54
N GLU A 15 -21.87 12.98 -30.24
CA GLU A 15 -21.54 11.55 -30.04
C GLU A 15 -20.91 10.99 -31.32
N ILE A 16 -19.86 10.17 -31.19
CA ILE A 16 -19.34 9.32 -32.27
C ILE A 16 -19.60 7.87 -31.92
N ARG A 17 -20.18 7.13 -32.87
CA ARG A 17 -20.15 5.67 -32.90
C ARG A 17 -19.43 5.22 -34.16
N PHE A 18 -18.44 4.34 -34.02
CA PHE A 18 -17.78 3.68 -35.14
C PHE A 18 -17.46 2.23 -34.75
N THR A 19 -17.60 1.31 -35.70
CA THR A 19 -17.32 -0.13 -35.53
C THR A 19 -16.44 -0.61 -36.68
N GLY A 20 -15.30 -1.23 -36.39
CA GLY A 20 -14.37 -1.72 -37.41
C GLY A 20 -12.90 -1.66 -36.99
N VAL A 21 -12.01 -1.48 -37.96
CA VAL A 21 -10.56 -1.32 -37.76
C VAL A 21 -10.14 0.08 -38.24
N LEU A 22 -9.33 0.79 -37.45
CA LEU A 22 -8.82 2.13 -37.77
C LEU A 22 -7.30 2.21 -37.61
N ASP A 23 -6.60 2.74 -38.61
CA ASP A 23 -5.20 3.16 -38.43
C ASP A 23 -5.12 4.30 -37.39
N ASN A 24 -6.14 5.19 -37.39
CA ASN A 24 -6.17 6.40 -36.58
C ASN A 24 -7.57 6.68 -36.04
N GLY A 25 -7.68 6.98 -34.74
CA GLY A 25 -8.93 7.27 -34.05
C GLY A 25 -9.48 8.68 -34.29
N PRO A 26 -10.74 8.97 -33.90
CA PRO A 26 -11.38 10.27 -34.08
C PRO A 26 -10.64 11.46 -33.43
N GLN A 27 -10.38 12.52 -34.19
CA GLN A 27 -9.64 13.70 -33.71
C GLN A 27 -10.60 14.87 -33.49
N CYS A 28 -10.93 15.19 -32.24
CA CYS A 28 -12.10 16.03 -31.94
C CYS A 28 -11.88 17.17 -30.93
N LYS A 29 -12.48 18.32 -31.24
CA LYS A 29 -12.44 19.58 -30.47
C LYS A 29 -13.87 20.11 -30.22
N PRO A 30 -14.72 19.37 -29.49
CA PRO A 30 -16.09 19.75 -29.21
C PRO A 30 -16.15 20.93 -28.23
N LYS A 31 -17.16 21.79 -28.36
CA LYS A 31 -17.34 22.93 -27.46
C LYS A 31 -17.93 22.57 -26.10
N ASP A 32 -18.82 21.57 -26.04
CA ASP A 32 -19.54 21.21 -24.81
C ASP A 32 -19.17 19.78 -24.36
N ASN A 33 -20.15 18.91 -24.12
CA ASN A 33 -19.92 17.51 -23.76
C ASN A 33 -19.68 16.65 -25.01
N PHE A 34 -19.00 15.51 -24.86
CA PHE A 34 -18.73 14.63 -25.98
C PHE A 34 -18.57 13.17 -25.57
N GLU A 35 -19.16 12.26 -26.34
CA GLU A 35 -19.10 10.82 -26.12
C GLU A 35 -18.50 10.11 -27.35
N ILE A 36 -17.60 9.14 -27.11
CA ILE A 36 -17.09 8.21 -28.11
C ILE A 36 -17.51 6.79 -27.73
N ARG A 37 -18.03 6.03 -28.70
CA ARG A 37 -18.23 4.58 -28.60
C ARG A 37 -17.52 3.88 -29.76
N LEU A 38 -16.54 3.04 -29.43
CA LEU A 38 -15.65 2.38 -30.39
C LEU A 38 -15.51 0.88 -30.08
N PRO A 39 -16.35 0.00 -30.64
CA PRO A 39 -16.11 -1.44 -30.67
C PRO A 39 -15.23 -1.80 -31.89
N GLY A 40 -14.05 -2.38 -31.68
CA GLY A 40 -13.14 -2.69 -32.80
C GLY A 40 -11.66 -2.85 -32.44
N VAL A 41 -10.80 -2.64 -33.45
CA VAL A 41 -9.34 -2.58 -33.30
C VAL A 41 -8.86 -1.19 -33.76
N ILE A 42 -7.94 -0.58 -33.02
CA ILE A 42 -7.47 0.78 -33.30
C ILE A 42 -5.97 0.89 -33.02
N ASP A 43 -5.18 1.21 -34.04
CA ASP A 43 -3.73 1.30 -33.93
C ASP A 43 -3.29 2.63 -33.26
N ASN A 44 -3.86 3.78 -33.67
CA ASN A 44 -3.54 5.10 -33.10
C ASN A 44 -4.80 5.83 -32.57
N ASP A 45 -4.64 6.63 -31.51
CA ASP A 45 -5.76 7.07 -30.66
C ASP A 45 -6.72 8.15 -31.16
N PRO A 46 -7.94 8.19 -30.57
CA PRO A 46 -8.76 9.39 -30.54
C PRO A 46 -8.11 10.49 -29.67
N GLN A 47 -7.61 11.59 -30.28
CA GLN A 47 -7.17 12.76 -29.49
C GLN A 47 -8.32 13.74 -29.27
N CYS A 48 -8.61 14.03 -28.00
CA CYS A 48 -9.79 14.82 -27.65
C CYS A 48 -9.50 16.02 -26.74
N LYS A 49 -10.05 17.18 -27.13
CA LYS A 49 -9.92 18.48 -26.45
C LYS A 49 -11.29 19.12 -26.22
N PRO A 50 -12.19 18.48 -25.45
CA PRO A 50 -13.47 19.04 -25.05
C PRO A 50 -13.27 20.19 -24.06
N LYS A 51 -14.22 21.13 -23.98
CA LYS A 51 -14.22 22.09 -22.87
C LYS A 51 -14.83 21.48 -21.62
N ASN A 52 -16.02 20.88 -21.75
CA ASN A 52 -16.83 20.49 -20.60
C ASN A 52 -16.57 19.01 -20.26
N ASN A 53 -17.61 18.19 -20.13
CA ASN A 53 -17.47 16.77 -19.76
C ASN A 53 -17.16 15.87 -20.97
N PHE A 54 -16.66 14.67 -20.70
CA PHE A 54 -16.26 13.74 -21.76
C PHE A 54 -16.35 12.28 -21.33
N GLU A 55 -16.77 11.41 -22.25
CA GLU A 55 -16.80 9.96 -22.04
C GLU A 55 -16.21 9.21 -23.26
N ILE A 56 -15.27 8.29 -23.02
CA ILE A 56 -14.91 7.23 -23.99
C ILE A 56 -15.45 5.89 -23.47
N ARG A 57 -16.11 5.15 -24.36
CA ARG A 57 -16.36 3.72 -24.23
C ARG A 57 -15.67 2.99 -25.40
N PHE A 58 -14.62 2.24 -25.09
CA PHE A 58 -13.93 1.38 -26.06
C PHE A 58 -14.32 -0.09 -25.83
N THR A 59 -14.28 -0.94 -26.84
CA THR A 59 -14.41 -2.41 -26.65
C THR A 59 -13.65 -3.19 -27.72
N GLY A 60 -12.52 -3.80 -27.36
CA GLY A 60 -11.69 -4.56 -28.30
C GLY A 60 -10.19 -4.46 -27.99
N VAL A 61 -9.38 -4.17 -29.01
CA VAL A 61 -7.90 -4.04 -28.88
C VAL A 61 -7.44 -2.64 -29.33
N LEU A 62 -6.59 -2.00 -28.53
CA LEU A 62 -6.09 -0.64 -28.76
C LEU A 62 -4.60 -0.61 -28.42
N ASP A 63 -3.74 -0.22 -29.34
CA ASP A 63 -2.28 -0.39 -29.17
C ASP A 63 -1.62 0.81 -28.47
N ASN A 64 -2.28 1.98 -28.48
CA ASN A 64 -1.73 3.26 -28.03
C ASN A 64 -2.62 3.98 -26.98
N ASP A 65 -2.15 5.15 -26.55
CA ASP A 65 -2.58 5.94 -25.39
C ASP A 65 -3.66 7.03 -25.68
N PRO A 66 -4.93 6.92 -25.19
CA PRO A 66 -5.96 7.94 -25.43
C PRO A 66 -5.64 9.33 -24.85
N GLN A 67 -5.11 10.22 -25.69
CA GLN A 67 -4.62 11.54 -25.24
C GLN A 67 -5.74 12.57 -25.05
N CYS A 68 -6.16 12.73 -23.79
CA CYS A 68 -7.30 13.57 -23.44
C CYS A 68 -6.96 14.78 -22.54
N LYS A 69 -7.51 15.94 -22.91
CA LYS A 69 -7.33 17.23 -22.19
C LYS A 69 -8.68 17.96 -22.00
N PRO A 70 -9.63 17.38 -21.24
CA PRO A 70 -10.84 18.07 -20.82
C PRO A 70 -10.53 19.17 -19.82
N LYS A 71 -11.47 20.11 -19.59
CA LYS A 71 -11.44 20.88 -18.34
C LYS A 71 -12.17 20.13 -17.24
N ASP A 72 -13.44 19.83 -17.47
CA ASP A 72 -14.37 19.46 -16.40
C ASP A 72 -14.26 17.98 -16.02
N ASN A 73 -15.35 17.23 -15.96
CA ASN A 73 -15.30 15.82 -15.56
C ASN A 73 -14.99 14.92 -16.77
N PHE A 74 -14.42 13.76 -16.51
CA PHE A 74 -14.02 12.83 -17.54
C PHE A 74 -14.19 11.40 -17.07
N GLU A 75 -14.78 10.56 -17.92
CA GLU A 75 -14.86 9.13 -17.71
C GLU A 75 -14.24 8.36 -18.88
N ILE A 76 -13.43 7.34 -18.57
CA ILE A 76 -13.03 6.31 -19.53
C ILE A 76 -13.57 4.96 -19.09
N ARG A 77 -14.12 4.19 -20.04
CA ARG A 77 -14.47 2.77 -19.89
C ARG A 77 -13.82 1.97 -21.02
N LEU A 78 -12.76 1.21 -20.73
CA LEU A 78 -12.11 0.30 -21.70
C LEU A 78 -12.19 -1.16 -21.21
N PRO A 79 -13.26 -1.90 -21.50
CA PRO A 79 -13.22 -3.35 -21.58
C PRO A 79 -12.42 -3.81 -22.81
N GLY A 80 -11.29 -4.51 -22.65
CA GLY A 80 -10.48 -4.93 -23.80
C GLY A 80 -9.06 -5.39 -23.45
N VAL A 81 -8.19 -5.36 -24.47
CA VAL A 81 -6.72 -5.49 -24.35
C VAL A 81 -6.09 -4.17 -24.77
N LEU A 82 -5.07 -3.70 -24.05
CA LEU A 82 -4.43 -2.41 -24.30
C LEU A 82 -3.01 -2.32 -23.71
N ASP A 83 -2.02 -2.18 -24.59
CA ASP A 83 -0.61 -2.03 -24.24
C ASP A 83 -0.34 -0.77 -23.39
N ASN A 84 -1.07 0.33 -23.63
CA ASN A 84 -0.75 1.67 -23.10
C ASN A 84 -1.93 2.41 -22.45
N GLY A 85 -1.98 2.42 -21.12
CA GLY A 85 -3.07 3.02 -20.34
C GLY A 85 -3.16 4.56 -20.39
N PRO A 86 -4.37 5.12 -20.61
CA PRO A 86 -4.61 6.47 -21.15
C PRO A 86 -3.95 7.66 -20.43
N GLN A 87 -3.24 8.48 -21.21
CA GLN A 87 -2.58 9.72 -20.81
C GLN A 87 -3.52 10.94 -20.64
N CYS A 88 -3.94 11.20 -19.40
CA CYS A 88 -4.96 12.22 -19.11
C CYS A 88 -4.49 13.39 -18.23
N LYS A 89 -4.95 14.61 -18.59
CA LYS A 89 -4.64 15.89 -17.90
C LYS A 89 -5.91 16.74 -17.68
N PRO A 90 -6.90 16.24 -16.93
CA PRO A 90 -8.14 16.98 -16.62
C PRO A 90 -7.87 18.16 -15.68
N THR A 91 -8.79 19.13 -15.61
CA THR A 91 -8.73 20.15 -14.56
C THR A 91 -9.39 19.67 -13.27
N TYR A 92 -10.60 19.11 -13.32
CA TYR A 92 -11.37 18.74 -12.13
C TYR A 92 -11.32 17.22 -11.83
N ASN A 93 -12.48 16.58 -11.66
CA ASN A 93 -12.59 15.16 -11.31
C ASN A 93 -12.44 14.24 -12.52
N PHE A 94 -12.08 12.99 -12.26
CA PHE A 94 -11.77 12.01 -13.30
C PHE A 94 -11.96 10.59 -12.78
N GLU A 95 -12.64 9.74 -13.56
CA GLU A 95 -12.78 8.31 -13.28
C GLU A 95 -12.30 7.47 -14.46
N ILE A 96 -11.52 6.42 -14.19
CA ILE A 96 -11.25 5.34 -15.14
C ILE A 96 -11.86 4.04 -14.65
N LYS A 97 -12.45 3.29 -15.58
CA LYS A 97 -12.81 1.88 -15.45
C LYS A 97 -12.13 1.10 -16.59
N LEU A 98 -11.03 0.39 -16.32
CA LEU A 98 -10.45 -0.56 -17.28
C LEU A 98 -10.84 -1.98 -16.88
N LEU A 99 -11.09 -2.86 -17.84
CA LEU A 99 -11.46 -4.26 -17.60
C LEU A 99 -10.82 -5.17 -18.65
N GLY A 100 -10.00 -6.14 -18.25
CA GLY A 100 -9.29 -7.04 -19.19
C GLY A 100 -7.80 -7.16 -18.92
N VAL A 101 -6.97 -7.00 -19.95
CA VAL A 101 -5.50 -7.20 -19.89
C VAL A 101 -4.77 -5.96 -20.39
N PHE A 102 -3.73 -5.54 -19.67
CA PHE A 102 -3.04 -4.27 -19.89
C PHE A 102 -1.55 -4.38 -19.56
N ASP A 103 -0.65 -3.96 -20.46
CA ASP A 103 0.79 -3.92 -20.12
C ASP A 103 1.09 -2.69 -19.25
N ASN A 104 0.43 -1.55 -19.52
CA ASN A 104 0.63 -0.29 -18.81
C ASN A 104 -0.67 0.36 -18.33
N GLY A 105 -0.66 0.82 -17.09
CA GLY A 105 -1.78 1.47 -16.42
C GLY A 105 -1.77 3.00 -16.60
N PRO A 106 -2.93 3.66 -16.38
CA PRO A 106 -3.16 5.03 -16.82
C PRO A 106 -2.23 6.10 -16.22
N GLN A 107 -1.68 6.95 -17.08
CA GLN A 107 -0.75 8.02 -16.69
C GLN A 107 -1.46 9.38 -16.52
N CYS A 108 -1.77 9.73 -15.28
CA CYS A 108 -2.73 10.80 -15.00
C CYS A 108 -2.19 11.96 -14.14
N LYS A 109 -2.53 13.20 -14.55
CA LYS A 109 -2.17 14.45 -13.84
C LYS A 109 -3.37 15.42 -13.70
N PRO A 110 -4.43 15.07 -12.94
CA PRO A 110 -5.51 16.00 -12.58
C PRO A 110 -5.03 17.20 -11.78
N LYS A 111 -5.91 18.17 -11.51
CA LYS A 111 -5.73 19.03 -10.32
C LYS A 111 -6.41 18.40 -9.12
N ASP A 112 -7.69 18.05 -9.23
CA ASP A 112 -8.49 17.72 -8.05
C ASP A 112 -8.54 16.21 -7.74
N ASN A 113 -9.72 15.59 -7.71
CA ASN A 113 -9.88 14.19 -7.30
C ASN A 113 -9.79 13.21 -8.48
N PHE A 114 -9.47 11.96 -8.17
CA PHE A 114 -9.14 10.96 -9.16
C PHE A 114 -9.50 9.55 -8.66
N GLU A 115 -10.34 8.83 -9.40
CA GLU A 115 -10.67 7.43 -9.12
C GLU A 115 -10.23 6.52 -10.28
N ILE A 116 -9.63 5.37 -9.95
CA ILE A 116 -9.43 4.28 -10.92
C ILE A 116 -10.04 2.99 -10.36
N ARG A 117 -10.78 2.27 -11.20
CA ARG A 117 -11.21 0.89 -10.98
C ARG A 117 -10.62 0.01 -12.08
N LEU A 118 -9.93 -1.05 -11.67
CA LEU A 118 -9.15 -1.94 -12.54
C LEU A 118 -9.39 -3.43 -12.17
N PRO A 119 -10.43 -4.10 -12.71
CA PRO A 119 -10.52 -5.55 -12.62
C PRO A 119 -9.81 -6.20 -13.83
N GLY A 120 -8.92 -7.16 -13.60
CA GLY A 120 -8.19 -7.84 -14.68
C GLY A 120 -6.73 -8.16 -14.38
N VAL A 121 -5.91 -8.20 -15.44
CA VAL A 121 -4.45 -8.38 -15.38
C VAL A 121 -3.78 -7.07 -15.79
N LEU A 122 -2.72 -6.66 -15.08
CA LEU A 122 -1.98 -5.43 -15.36
C LEU A 122 -0.51 -5.53 -14.96
N ASP A 123 0.42 -5.51 -15.90
CA ASP A 123 1.86 -5.62 -15.58
C ASP A 123 2.35 -4.36 -14.84
N ASN A 124 1.98 -3.16 -15.31
CA ASN A 124 2.46 -1.88 -14.77
C ASN A 124 1.35 -0.96 -14.23
N GLY A 125 1.20 -0.93 -12.91
CA GLY A 125 0.21 -0.15 -12.19
C GLY A 125 0.20 1.37 -12.49
N PRO A 126 -0.96 2.03 -12.35
CA PRO A 126 -1.18 3.41 -12.77
C PRO A 126 -0.23 4.45 -12.16
N GLN A 127 0.14 5.46 -12.95
CA GLN A 127 1.07 6.51 -12.56
C GLN A 127 0.38 7.86 -12.35
N CYS A 128 0.22 8.29 -11.09
CA CYS A 128 -0.74 9.34 -10.74
C CYS A 128 -0.10 10.49 -9.94
N LYS A 129 -0.32 11.74 -10.40
CA LYS A 129 0.27 12.96 -9.81
C LYS A 129 -0.75 14.13 -9.72
N PRO A 130 -1.95 13.96 -9.14
CA PRO A 130 -2.90 15.06 -8.92
C PRO A 130 -2.40 16.01 -7.83
N LYS A 131 -3.13 17.12 -7.58
CA LYS A 131 -2.92 17.91 -6.37
C LYS A 131 -3.62 17.25 -5.18
N ASN A 132 -4.91 16.96 -5.29
CA ASN A 132 -5.73 16.64 -4.12
C ASN A 132 -5.66 15.14 -3.79
N ASN A 133 -6.71 14.36 -4.04
CA ASN A 133 -6.83 12.97 -3.59
C ASN A 133 -6.81 11.94 -4.74
N ILE A 134 -6.42 10.71 -4.42
CA ILE A 134 -6.64 9.53 -5.28
C ILE A 134 -7.36 8.45 -4.48
N GLU A 135 -8.35 7.79 -5.10
CA GLU A 135 -8.73 6.42 -4.76
C GLU A 135 -8.38 5.47 -5.91
N THR A 136 -7.75 4.33 -5.63
CA THR A 136 -7.46 3.28 -6.61
C THR A 136 -7.96 1.95 -6.10
N ARG A 137 -8.78 1.27 -6.91
CA ARG A 137 -9.32 -0.06 -6.65
C ARG A 137 -8.85 -1.03 -7.73
N PHE A 138 -8.18 -2.11 -7.35
CA PHE A 138 -7.74 -3.16 -8.26
C PHE A 138 -8.34 -4.52 -7.87
N THR A 139 -8.61 -5.39 -8.84
CA THR A 139 -9.08 -6.77 -8.58
C THR A 139 -8.57 -7.74 -9.65
N GLY A 140 -7.62 -8.62 -9.32
CA GLY A 140 -7.06 -9.61 -10.25
C GLY A 140 -5.56 -9.87 -10.02
N VAL A 141 -4.74 -9.76 -11.06
CA VAL A 141 -3.28 -9.98 -11.01
C VAL A 141 -2.53 -8.71 -11.42
N LEU A 142 -1.49 -8.31 -10.68
CA LEU A 142 -0.73 -7.08 -10.95
C LEU A 142 0.71 -7.12 -10.44
N ASP A 143 1.66 -7.18 -11.36
CA ASP A 143 3.10 -7.34 -11.09
C ASP A 143 3.70 -6.10 -10.41
N ASN A 144 3.35 -4.89 -10.88
CA ASN A 144 3.93 -3.63 -10.38
C ASN A 144 2.88 -2.64 -9.86
N GLY A 145 2.66 -2.57 -8.55
CA GLY A 145 1.64 -1.72 -7.93
C GLY A 145 1.73 -0.20 -8.21
N PRO A 146 0.61 0.55 -8.10
CA PRO A 146 0.49 1.97 -8.46
C PRO A 146 1.62 2.90 -7.98
N GLN A 147 2.10 3.78 -8.87
CA GLN A 147 3.14 4.77 -8.55
C GLN A 147 2.57 6.18 -8.38
N CYS A 148 2.33 6.58 -7.12
CA CYS A 148 1.49 7.75 -6.83
C CYS A 148 2.18 8.84 -5.99
N LYS A 149 1.98 10.10 -6.40
CA LYS A 149 2.51 11.31 -5.75
C LYS A 149 1.46 12.44 -5.72
N PRO A 150 0.28 12.25 -5.09
CA PRO A 150 -0.64 13.36 -4.84
C PRO A 150 -0.01 14.35 -3.83
N LYS A 151 -0.62 15.51 -3.58
CA LYS A 151 -0.24 16.31 -2.40
C LYS A 151 -0.95 15.78 -1.17
N ASP A 152 -2.26 15.59 -1.24
CA ASP A 152 -3.06 15.37 -0.04
C ASP A 152 -3.18 13.89 0.30
N ASN A 153 -4.35 13.25 0.14
CA ASN A 153 -4.54 11.88 0.61
C ASN A 153 -4.48 10.83 -0.50
N PHE A 154 -4.08 9.62 -0.13
CA PHE A 154 -3.96 8.49 -1.04
C PHE A 154 -4.64 7.24 -0.47
N LYS A 155 -5.64 6.70 -1.19
CA LYS A 155 -6.38 5.50 -0.78
C LYS A 155 -6.21 4.38 -1.80
N ILE A 156 -5.76 3.21 -1.35
CA ILE A 156 -5.69 1.99 -2.17
C ILE A 156 -6.52 0.85 -1.58
N ARG A 157 -7.17 0.10 -2.48
CA ARG A 157 -7.76 -1.22 -2.22
C ARG A 157 -7.35 -2.17 -3.33
N LEU A 158 -6.49 -3.15 -3.05
CA LEU A 158 -6.16 -4.23 -4.00
C LEU A 158 -6.76 -5.56 -3.53
N LEU A 159 -7.18 -6.41 -4.46
CA LEU A 159 -7.74 -7.74 -4.22
C LEU A 159 -7.19 -8.73 -5.26
N GLY A 160 -6.61 -9.85 -4.84
CA GLY A 160 -6.03 -10.86 -5.75
C GLY A 160 -4.55 -11.15 -5.47
N VAL A 161 -3.73 -11.20 -6.52
CA VAL A 161 -2.30 -11.60 -6.48
C VAL A 161 -1.41 -10.47 -7.02
N PHE A 162 -0.27 -10.22 -6.35
CA PHE A 162 0.57 -9.05 -6.62
C PHE A 162 2.05 -9.31 -6.34
N ASP A 163 2.94 -9.19 -7.31
CA ASP A 163 4.38 -9.34 -7.06
C ASP A 163 4.93 -8.12 -6.29
N ASN A 164 4.51 -6.90 -6.65
CA ASN A 164 4.97 -5.66 -6.04
C ASN A 164 3.86 -4.72 -5.62
N GLY A 165 3.98 -4.23 -4.39
CA GLY A 165 3.10 -3.23 -3.81
C GLY A 165 3.33 -1.81 -4.35
N PRO A 166 2.31 -0.94 -4.22
CA PRO A 166 2.35 0.45 -4.67
C PRO A 166 3.45 1.28 -4.01
N GLN A 167 3.95 2.25 -4.77
CA GLN A 167 5.04 3.14 -4.37
C GLN A 167 4.54 4.58 -4.18
N CYS A 168 4.30 4.98 -2.94
CA CYS A 168 3.52 6.19 -2.63
C CYS A 168 4.32 7.26 -1.90
N LYS A 169 4.24 8.51 -2.39
CA LYS A 169 4.96 9.68 -1.83
C LYS A 169 4.03 10.92 -1.74
N PRO A 170 2.88 10.85 -1.04
CA PRO A 170 2.04 12.03 -0.79
C PRO A 170 2.73 12.99 0.18
N LYS A 171 2.15 14.18 0.39
CA LYS A 171 2.48 14.97 1.57
C LYS A 171 1.73 14.43 2.78
N ASN A 172 0.42 14.28 2.70
CA ASN A 172 -0.40 14.05 3.89
C ASN A 172 -0.51 12.55 4.18
N ASN A 173 -1.68 11.93 4.01
CA ASN A 173 -1.95 10.58 4.49
C ASN A 173 -1.98 9.50 3.40
N ILE A 174 -1.69 8.26 3.80
CA ILE A 174 -1.98 7.04 3.04
C ILE A 174 -2.86 6.12 3.86
N GLU A 175 -3.90 5.57 3.23
CA GLU A 175 -4.61 4.37 3.69
C GLU A 175 -4.47 3.31 2.59
N THR A 176 -3.93 2.13 2.91
CA THR A 176 -3.90 1.01 1.96
C THR A 176 -4.46 -0.27 2.55
N SER A 177 -5.30 -0.95 1.78
CA SER A 177 -5.92 -2.24 2.13
C SER A 177 -5.66 -3.23 1.00
N PHE A 178 -5.30 -4.47 1.35
CA PHE A 178 -5.00 -5.53 0.40
C PHE A 178 -5.69 -6.81 0.86
N THR A 179 -6.10 -7.67 -0.07
CA THR A 179 -6.67 -8.98 0.26
C THR A 179 -6.21 -10.02 -0.77
N GLY A 180 -5.64 -11.13 -0.32
CA GLY A 180 -5.05 -12.15 -1.18
C GLY A 180 -3.56 -12.36 -0.90
N VAL A 181 -2.73 -12.40 -1.96
CA VAL A 181 -1.28 -12.70 -1.90
C VAL A 181 -0.48 -11.49 -2.38
N LEU A 182 0.61 -11.11 -1.67
CA LEU A 182 1.53 -10.06 -2.11
C LEU A 182 2.98 -10.27 -1.64
N ASP A 183 3.87 -10.59 -2.58
CA ASP A 183 5.28 -10.89 -2.33
C ASP A 183 6.04 -9.69 -1.76
N ASN A 184 5.85 -8.47 -2.30
CA ASN A 184 6.59 -7.26 -1.91
C ASN A 184 5.70 -6.09 -1.45
N GLY A 185 5.38 -6.04 -0.15
CA GLY A 185 4.55 -5.01 0.47
C GLY A 185 4.93 -3.54 0.19
N PRO A 186 3.96 -2.60 0.29
CA PRO A 186 4.06 -1.26 -0.27
C PRO A 186 5.21 -0.40 0.26
N GLN A 187 5.79 0.41 -0.64
CA GLN A 187 6.99 1.22 -0.36
C GLN A 187 6.65 2.71 -0.22
N CYS A 188 6.40 3.16 1.01
CA CYS A 188 5.69 4.43 1.24
C CYS A 188 6.47 5.47 2.06
N LYS A 189 6.35 6.74 1.66
CA LYS A 189 7.01 7.90 2.27
C LYS A 189 6.05 9.10 2.37
N PRO A 190 4.93 9.01 3.11
CA PRO A 190 4.13 10.18 3.46
C PRO A 190 4.92 11.10 4.39
N LYS A 191 4.43 12.30 4.66
CA LYS A 191 4.89 13.03 5.85
C LYS A 191 4.08 12.55 7.06
N ASP A 192 2.76 12.62 6.97
CA ASP A 192 1.93 12.67 8.17
C ASP A 192 1.57 11.25 8.65
N ILE A 193 0.50 10.63 8.13
CA ILE A 193 0.05 9.29 8.56
C ILE A 193 0.20 8.23 7.46
N PHE A 194 0.57 7.01 7.86
CA PHE A 194 0.45 5.80 7.04
C PHE A 194 -0.39 4.75 7.79
N GLU A 195 -1.54 4.36 7.24
CA GLU A 195 -2.34 3.21 7.72
C GLU A 195 -2.32 2.04 6.72
N VAL A 196 -2.17 0.82 7.26
CA VAL A 196 -2.17 -0.44 6.53
C VAL A 196 -3.11 -1.47 7.16
N ARG A 197 -3.90 -2.16 6.32
CA ARG A 197 -4.76 -3.28 6.70
C ARG A 197 -4.68 -4.43 5.69
N PHE A 198 -3.93 -5.50 5.98
CA PHE A 198 -3.73 -6.63 5.05
C PHE A 198 -4.24 -7.96 5.63
N PRO A 199 -5.48 -8.39 5.32
CA PRO A 199 -5.89 -9.80 5.37
C PRO A 199 -5.29 -10.61 4.20
N GLY A 200 -4.25 -11.41 4.41
CA GLY A 200 -3.63 -12.17 3.31
C GLY A 200 -2.40 -13.03 3.65
N VAL A 201 -1.65 -13.37 2.61
CA VAL A 201 -0.33 -14.04 2.65
C VAL A 201 0.70 -13.13 1.98
N PHE A 202 1.90 -13.02 2.55
CA PHE A 202 2.93 -12.06 2.13
C PHE A 202 4.34 -12.59 2.41
N ASP A 203 5.24 -12.56 1.43
CA ASP A 203 6.66 -12.84 1.66
C ASP A 203 7.34 -11.66 2.38
N ASN A 204 7.02 -10.42 1.97
CA ASN A 204 7.64 -9.19 2.50
C ASN A 204 6.62 -8.12 2.89
N GLY A 205 6.71 -7.67 4.14
CA GLY A 205 5.88 -6.63 4.72
C GLY A 205 6.22 -5.20 4.24
N PRO A 206 5.37 -4.22 4.60
CA PRO A 206 5.44 -2.86 4.07
C PRO A 206 6.73 -2.12 4.49
N GLN A 207 7.41 -1.49 3.52
CA GLN A 207 8.69 -0.79 3.73
C GLN A 207 8.49 0.72 3.79
N CYS A 208 8.41 1.29 5.00
CA CYS A 208 7.81 2.61 5.19
C CYS A 208 8.66 3.61 6.00
N LYS A 209 8.59 4.87 5.56
CA LYS A 209 9.29 6.01 6.18
C LYS A 209 8.39 7.25 6.24
N PRO A 210 7.29 7.24 7.04
CA PRO A 210 6.58 8.46 7.41
C PRO A 210 7.52 9.47 8.09
N LYS A 211 7.06 10.70 8.34
CA LYS A 211 7.58 11.46 9.47
C LYS A 211 6.84 11.04 10.72
N ASP A 212 5.51 11.10 10.74
CA ASP A 212 4.83 11.21 12.03
C ASP A 212 4.29 9.85 12.50
N ILE A 213 3.19 9.34 11.94
CA ILE A 213 2.53 8.11 12.43
C ILE A 213 2.59 6.95 11.42
N PHE A 214 2.80 5.74 11.93
CA PHE A 214 2.72 4.49 11.20
C PHE A 214 1.81 3.50 11.94
N GLU A 215 0.67 3.15 11.34
CA GLU A 215 -0.26 2.12 11.82
C GLU A 215 -0.31 0.93 10.86
N VAL A 216 -0.17 -0.28 11.41
CA VAL A 216 -0.22 -1.54 10.65
C VAL A 216 -1.13 -2.55 11.34
N ARG A 217 -2.02 -3.19 10.57
CA ARG A 217 -2.93 -4.24 11.03
C ARG A 217 -2.87 -5.42 10.05
N LEU A 218 -2.40 -6.57 10.51
CA LEU A 218 -2.03 -7.72 9.68
C LEU A 218 -2.61 -9.03 10.23
N PRO A 219 -3.86 -9.37 9.87
CA PRO A 219 -4.38 -10.73 10.04
C PRO A 219 -3.92 -11.63 8.89
N GLY A 220 -3.19 -12.73 9.13
CA GLY A 220 -2.77 -13.63 8.05
C GLY A 220 -1.44 -14.35 8.27
N VAL A 221 -0.74 -14.64 7.18
CA VAL A 221 0.60 -15.25 7.14
C VAL A 221 1.60 -14.25 6.57
N LEU A 222 2.79 -14.15 7.13
CA LEU A 222 3.80 -13.18 6.72
C LEU A 222 5.23 -13.64 7.03
N ASP A 223 6.03 -13.94 6.03
CA ASP A 223 7.41 -14.43 6.24
C ASP A 223 8.31 -13.31 6.81
N ASN A 224 8.18 -12.08 6.31
CA ASN A 224 8.99 -10.92 6.73
C ASN A 224 8.17 -9.70 7.16
N GLY A 225 8.21 -9.37 8.45
CA GLY A 225 7.48 -8.27 9.07
C GLY A 225 7.83 -6.86 8.54
N PRO A 226 6.90 -5.88 8.72
CA PRO A 226 7.08 -4.47 8.37
C PRO A 226 8.48 -3.88 8.67
N GLN A 227 9.03 -3.12 7.72
CA GLN A 227 10.33 -2.44 7.89
C GLN A 227 10.15 -0.92 7.99
N CYS A 228 10.28 -0.38 9.20
CA CYS A 228 9.70 0.92 9.54
C CYS A 228 10.73 1.90 10.12
N LYS A 229 10.80 3.13 9.58
CA LYS A 229 11.72 4.18 10.05
C LYS A 229 11.04 5.57 10.14
N PRO A 230 9.91 5.73 10.86
CA PRO A 230 9.29 7.03 11.07
C PRO A 230 10.12 7.94 11.99
N LYS A 231 9.79 9.24 12.02
CA LYS A 231 10.34 10.19 13.00
C LYS A 231 9.59 10.19 14.33
N SER A 232 8.32 9.83 14.40
CA SER A 232 7.60 9.68 15.67
C SER A 232 7.19 8.22 15.94
N ASN A 233 5.90 7.91 16.04
CA ASN A 233 5.40 6.68 16.64
C ASN A 233 5.10 5.56 15.63
N ILE A 234 5.11 4.31 16.12
CA ILE A 234 4.57 3.13 15.44
C ILE A 234 3.54 2.46 16.35
N GLU A 235 2.39 2.09 15.79
CA GLU A 235 1.58 0.98 16.30
C GLU A 235 1.52 -0.16 15.27
N THR A 236 1.73 -1.39 15.71
CA THR A 236 1.60 -2.59 14.87
C THR A 236 0.78 -3.66 15.56
N ARG A 237 -0.24 -4.18 14.87
CA ARG A 237 -1.09 -5.28 15.32
C ARG A 237 -1.01 -6.43 14.32
N PHE A 238 -0.71 -7.63 14.76
CA PHE A 238 -0.64 -8.84 13.93
C PHE A 238 -1.52 -9.95 14.52
N THR A 239 -2.09 -10.81 13.68
CA THR A 239 -2.85 -12.00 14.10
C THR A 239 -2.69 -13.14 13.09
N GLY A 240 -1.98 -14.22 13.44
CA GLY A 240 -1.76 -15.37 12.56
C GLY A 240 -0.39 -16.02 12.72
N VAL A 241 0.35 -16.21 11.61
CA VAL A 241 1.70 -16.83 11.59
C VAL A 241 2.72 -15.84 11.01
N LEU A 242 3.88 -15.68 11.66
CA LEU A 242 4.90 -14.70 11.25
C LEU A 242 6.32 -15.12 11.63
N ASP A 243 7.08 -15.56 10.63
CA ASP A 243 8.42 -16.12 10.77
C ASP A 243 9.43 -15.05 11.24
N ASN A 244 9.38 -13.82 10.69
CA ASN A 244 10.31 -12.74 11.04
C ASN A 244 9.61 -11.45 11.47
N GLY A 245 9.61 -11.15 12.77
CA GLY A 245 8.92 -9.99 13.35
C GLY A 245 9.38 -8.60 12.85
N PRO A 246 8.54 -7.56 13.00
CA PRO A 246 8.79 -6.22 12.44
C PRO A 246 10.14 -5.59 12.79
N GLN A 247 10.80 -4.99 11.79
CA GLN A 247 12.11 -4.37 11.92
C GLN A 247 12.02 -2.84 11.99
N CYS A 248 11.98 -2.30 13.23
CA CYS A 248 11.49 -0.95 13.48
C CYS A 248 12.52 -0.03 14.15
N LYS A 249 12.71 1.16 13.58
CA LYS A 249 13.60 2.23 14.09
C LYS A 249 12.88 3.58 14.10
N PRO A 250 11.78 3.74 14.87
CA PRO A 250 11.19 5.05 15.13
C PRO A 250 12.17 5.92 15.94
N LYS A 251 11.88 7.21 16.13
CA LYS A 251 12.58 7.96 17.20
C LYS A 251 11.84 7.83 18.52
N ASP A 252 10.52 7.99 18.51
CA ASP A 252 9.74 8.15 19.72
C ASP A 252 9.29 6.76 20.21
N ASN A 253 8.00 6.47 20.27
CA ASN A 253 7.50 5.24 20.88
C ASN A 253 7.21 4.13 19.86
N PHE A 254 7.35 2.88 20.31
CA PHE A 254 6.98 1.69 19.56
C PHE A 254 5.97 0.85 20.36
N LYS A 255 4.74 0.70 19.83
CA LYS A 255 3.72 -0.18 20.39
C LYS A 255 3.49 -1.37 19.45
N ILE A 256 3.54 -2.59 19.97
CA ILE A 256 3.19 -3.79 19.19
C ILE A 256 2.29 -4.74 19.96
N ARG A 257 1.34 -5.34 19.25
CA ARG A 257 0.52 -6.46 19.72
C ARG A 257 0.56 -7.59 18.70
N LEU A 258 1.10 -8.75 19.10
CA LEU A 258 1.13 -9.98 18.28
C LEU A 258 0.22 -11.05 18.90
N LEU A 259 -0.50 -11.80 18.07
CA LEU A 259 -1.36 -12.92 18.46
C LEU A 259 -1.19 -14.09 17.46
N GLY A 260 -0.90 -15.31 17.93
CA GLY A 260 -0.67 -16.49 17.07
C GLY A 260 0.70 -17.16 17.25
N VAL A 261 1.39 -17.50 16.16
CA VAL A 261 2.66 -18.27 16.13
C VAL A 261 3.78 -17.47 15.50
N PHE A 262 4.98 -17.48 16.09
CA PHE A 262 6.08 -16.57 15.74
C PHE A 262 7.48 -17.17 15.97
N ASP A 263 8.18 -17.53 14.89
CA ASP A 263 9.55 -18.05 14.96
C ASP A 263 10.53 -16.97 15.48
N ASN A 264 10.36 -15.71 15.05
CA ASN A 264 11.21 -14.59 15.48
C ASN A 264 10.42 -13.33 15.85
N GLY A 265 10.62 -12.85 17.08
CA GLY A 265 10.04 -11.62 17.61
C GLY A 265 10.59 -10.32 16.99
N PRO A 266 9.92 -9.18 17.26
CA PRO A 266 10.24 -7.90 16.64
C PRO A 266 11.63 -7.35 17.00
N GLN A 267 12.22 -6.63 16.04
CA GLN A 267 13.61 -6.16 16.04
C GLN A 267 13.65 -4.63 16.15
N CYS A 268 13.63 -4.10 17.38
CA CYS A 268 13.26 -2.69 17.61
C CYS A 268 14.34 -1.82 18.27
N LYS A 269 14.53 -0.61 17.73
CA LYS A 269 15.53 0.38 18.16
C LYS A 269 14.97 1.83 18.18
N PRO A 270 13.89 2.11 18.96
CA PRO A 270 13.48 3.49 19.25
C PRO A 270 14.57 4.26 20.00
N LYS A 271 14.39 5.58 20.15
CA LYS A 271 15.07 6.30 21.24
C LYS A 271 14.28 6.13 22.54
N ASN A 272 12.97 6.40 22.51
CA ASN A 272 12.16 6.48 23.71
C ASN A 272 11.66 5.09 24.11
N ASN A 273 10.34 4.89 24.22
CA ASN A 273 9.76 3.72 24.88
C ASN A 273 9.37 2.60 23.91
N ILE A 274 9.38 1.37 24.43
CA ILE A 274 8.71 0.21 23.84
C ILE A 274 7.61 -0.27 24.78
N GLU A 275 6.42 -0.44 24.25
CA GLU A 275 5.36 -1.25 24.86
C GLU A 275 5.09 -2.45 23.95
N THR A 276 5.23 -3.65 24.48
CA THR A 276 5.13 -4.89 23.72
C THR A 276 4.16 -5.87 24.37
N SER A 277 3.26 -6.45 23.58
CA SER A 277 2.31 -7.46 24.04
C SER A 277 2.22 -8.61 23.05
N PHE A 278 2.29 -9.83 23.56
CA PHE A 278 2.40 -11.05 22.76
C PHE A 278 1.44 -12.10 23.32
N THR A 279 0.83 -12.92 22.46
CA THR A 279 -0.07 -14.00 22.90
C THR A 279 -0.01 -15.17 21.93
N GLY A 280 0.23 -16.39 22.44
CA GLY A 280 0.43 -17.58 21.62
C GLY A 280 1.82 -18.20 21.81
N VAL A 281 2.49 -18.61 20.73
CA VAL A 281 3.75 -19.39 20.74
C VAL A 281 4.90 -18.60 20.11
N PHE A 282 6.09 -18.66 20.72
CA PHE A 282 7.29 -17.91 20.30
C PHE A 282 8.60 -18.70 20.43
N ASP A 283 9.19 -19.15 19.33
CA ASP A 283 10.52 -19.78 19.36
C ASP A 283 11.58 -18.75 19.79
N ASN A 284 11.47 -17.49 19.31
CA ASN A 284 12.35 -16.40 19.71
C ASN A 284 11.60 -15.11 20.06
N GLY A 285 11.83 -14.61 21.27
CA GLY A 285 11.30 -13.35 21.77
C GLY A 285 11.91 -12.09 21.11
N PRO A 286 11.34 -10.91 21.43
CA PRO A 286 11.74 -9.63 20.85
C PRO A 286 13.19 -9.24 21.21
N GLN A 287 13.89 -8.66 20.24
CA GLN A 287 15.27 -8.19 20.40
C GLN A 287 15.31 -6.67 20.32
N CYS A 288 15.42 -6.02 21.49
CA CYS A 288 15.06 -4.62 21.64
C CYS A 288 16.17 -3.76 22.28
N LYS A 289 16.37 -2.56 21.73
CA LYS A 289 17.37 -1.58 22.22
C LYS A 289 16.78 -0.15 22.25
N PRO A 290 15.75 0.12 23.08
CA PRO A 290 15.36 1.48 23.41
C PRO A 290 16.49 2.18 24.18
N LYS A 291 16.40 3.49 24.40
CA LYS A 291 17.16 4.12 25.49
C LYS A 291 16.35 4.05 26.77
N ASP A 292 15.12 4.53 26.74
CA ASP A 292 14.42 4.92 27.96
C ASP A 292 13.73 3.69 28.61
N ILE A 293 12.49 3.36 28.22
CA ILE A 293 11.71 2.25 28.83
C ILE A 293 11.51 1.08 27.86
N PHE A 294 11.58 -0.14 28.37
CA PHE A 294 11.03 -1.34 27.75
C PHE A 294 9.98 -1.99 28.68
N GLU A 295 8.70 -1.97 28.31
CA GLU A 295 7.65 -2.77 28.97
C GLU A 295 7.21 -3.93 28.06
N VAL A 296 7.04 -5.12 28.65
CA VAL A 296 6.47 -6.27 27.94
C VAL A 296 5.53 -7.15 28.77
N ARG A 297 4.51 -7.69 28.11
CA ARG A 297 3.53 -8.66 28.67
C ARG A 297 3.35 -9.88 27.75
N PHE A 298 3.61 -11.09 28.24
CA PHE A 298 3.42 -12.37 27.51
C PHE A 298 2.52 -13.36 28.28
N PRO A 299 1.23 -13.45 27.97
CA PRO A 299 0.46 -14.69 28.09
C PRO A 299 0.74 -15.64 26.91
N GLY A 300 1.66 -16.60 27.07
CA GLY A 300 2.04 -17.51 25.96
C GLY A 300 3.07 -18.59 26.33
N VAL A 301 3.51 -19.34 25.31
CA VAL A 301 4.59 -20.35 25.38
C VAL A 301 5.81 -19.82 24.60
N PHE A 302 7.04 -20.05 25.07
CA PHE A 302 8.23 -19.60 24.33
C PHE A 302 9.56 -20.31 24.60
N ASP A 303 10.28 -20.73 23.57
CA ASP A 303 11.59 -21.36 23.71
C ASP A 303 12.66 -20.35 24.18
N ASN A 304 12.63 -19.11 23.66
CA ASN A 304 13.61 -18.07 23.98
C ASN A 304 13.00 -16.71 24.32
N GLY A 305 13.35 -16.17 25.49
CA GLY A 305 12.79 -14.92 26.02
C GLY A 305 13.38 -13.62 25.44
N PRO A 306 12.72 -12.47 25.73
CA PRO A 306 13.17 -11.12 25.34
C PRO A 306 14.67 -10.86 25.53
N GLN A 307 15.35 -10.41 24.48
CA GLN A 307 16.78 -10.06 24.52
C GLN A 307 16.96 -8.54 24.43
N CYS A 308 17.01 -7.88 25.59
CA CYS A 308 16.74 -6.44 25.69
C CYS A 308 17.87 -5.65 26.33
N LYS A 309 18.20 -4.50 25.72
CA LYS A 309 19.27 -3.59 26.18
C LYS A 309 18.77 -2.14 26.21
N PRO A 310 17.74 -1.82 27.04
CA PRO A 310 17.45 -0.44 27.43
C PRO A 310 18.68 0.21 28.09
N LYS A 311 18.66 1.53 28.26
CA LYS A 311 19.51 2.19 29.26
C LYS A 311 18.81 2.23 30.61
N ASP A 312 17.55 2.61 30.67
CA ASP A 312 16.97 3.02 31.96
C ASP A 312 16.10 1.90 32.55
N ILE A 313 14.86 1.73 32.09
CA ILE A 313 13.90 0.81 32.73
C ILE A 313 13.64 -0.44 31.87
N PHE A 314 13.61 -1.61 32.54
CA PHE A 314 13.17 -2.88 31.99
C PHE A 314 12.05 -3.49 32.85
N GLU A 315 10.81 -3.50 32.33
CA GLU A 315 9.64 -4.11 32.95
C GLU A 315 9.17 -5.34 32.15
N VAL A 316 8.96 -6.46 32.85
CA VAL A 316 8.60 -7.75 32.25
C VAL A 316 7.52 -8.44 33.07
N ARG A 317 6.43 -8.88 32.42
CA ARG A 317 5.32 -9.62 33.04
C ARG A 317 4.97 -10.88 32.22
N LEU A 318 5.19 -12.05 32.80
CA LEU A 318 5.24 -13.34 32.09
C LEU A 318 4.34 -14.41 32.75
N PRO A 319 3.02 -14.35 32.53
CA PRO A 319 2.09 -15.47 32.76
C PRO A 319 2.19 -16.50 31.62
N GLY A 320 3.27 -17.27 31.55
CA GLY A 320 3.54 -18.19 30.42
C GLY A 320 4.38 -19.42 30.77
N VAL A 321 4.75 -20.21 29.75
CA VAL A 321 5.66 -21.37 29.84
C VAL A 321 6.86 -21.07 28.95
N LEU A 322 8.09 -21.07 29.46
CA LEU A 322 9.26 -20.62 28.69
C LEU A 322 10.51 -21.48 28.99
N ASP A 323 11.22 -21.93 27.96
CA ASP A 323 12.41 -22.76 28.13
C ASP A 323 13.62 -21.91 28.54
N ASN A 324 13.80 -20.74 27.92
CA ASN A 324 14.90 -19.81 28.21
C ASN A 324 14.40 -18.41 28.59
N GLY A 325 14.67 -18.00 29.84
CA GLY A 325 14.25 -16.72 30.38
C GLY A 325 14.82 -15.48 29.66
N PRO A 326 14.17 -14.32 29.82
CA PRO A 326 14.60 -13.06 29.22
C PRO A 326 16.02 -12.67 29.63
N GLN A 327 16.77 -12.14 28.68
CA GLN A 327 18.14 -11.68 28.84
C GLN A 327 18.18 -10.15 28.79
N CYS A 328 18.52 -9.47 29.89
CA CYS A 328 18.49 -8.01 29.93
C CYS A 328 19.73 -7.35 30.54
N LYS A 329 20.10 -6.19 29.98
CA LYS A 329 21.23 -5.35 30.46
C LYS A 329 20.91 -3.83 30.48
N PRO A 330 19.96 -3.36 31.31
CA PRO A 330 19.78 -1.94 31.63
C PRO A 330 21.00 -1.35 32.38
N LYS A 331 20.97 -0.05 32.69
CA LYS A 331 21.88 0.63 33.63
C LYS A 331 21.26 0.82 35.01
N SER A 332 19.95 1.05 35.11
CA SER A 332 19.25 1.24 36.39
C SER A 332 18.29 0.09 36.70
N ASN A 333 17.03 0.18 36.27
CA ASN A 333 15.95 -0.56 36.92
C ASN A 333 15.53 -1.82 36.17
N ILE A 334 15.29 -2.89 36.93
CA ILE A 334 14.75 -4.18 36.48
C ILE A 334 13.53 -4.50 37.35
N GLU A 335 12.35 -4.64 36.76
CA GLU A 335 11.21 -5.30 37.38
C GLU A 335 10.81 -6.51 36.54
N THR A 336 10.78 -7.69 37.17
CA THR A 336 10.42 -8.95 36.53
C THR A 336 9.37 -9.66 37.36
N ARG A 337 8.20 -9.95 36.76
CA ARG A 337 7.14 -10.75 37.37
C ARG A 337 6.86 -11.97 36.50
N PHE A 338 7.02 -13.16 37.07
CA PHE A 338 6.70 -14.44 36.46
C PHE A 338 5.56 -15.08 37.24
N THR A 339 4.59 -15.65 36.54
CA THR A 339 3.44 -16.36 37.14
C THR A 339 3.09 -17.58 36.29
N GLY A 340 4.10 -18.40 35.98
CA GLY A 340 4.03 -19.56 35.10
C GLY A 340 5.31 -20.39 35.18
N VAL A 341 5.55 -21.25 34.18
CA VAL A 341 6.66 -22.21 34.16
C VAL A 341 7.89 -21.59 33.46
N LEU A 342 9.08 -21.89 33.98
CA LEU A 342 10.35 -21.40 33.45
C LEU A 342 11.47 -22.42 33.73
N ASP A 343 12.07 -22.99 32.70
CA ASP A 343 13.12 -24.00 32.87
C ASP A 343 14.48 -23.35 33.15
N ASN A 344 14.93 -22.43 32.27
CA ASN A 344 16.16 -21.66 32.48
C ASN A 344 15.86 -20.23 32.95
N GLY A 345 16.36 -19.88 34.13
CA GLY A 345 16.05 -18.63 34.82
C GLY A 345 16.48 -17.33 34.10
N PRO A 346 15.94 -16.16 34.50
CA PRO A 346 16.14 -14.89 33.78
C PRO A 346 17.57 -14.37 33.90
N GLN A 347 18.19 -14.02 32.77
CA GLN A 347 19.57 -13.52 32.72
C GLN A 347 19.62 -11.99 32.67
N CYS A 348 19.10 -11.37 33.72
CA CYS A 348 18.99 -9.93 33.87
C CYS A 348 20.03 -9.35 34.84
N LYS A 349 20.91 -8.47 34.37
CA LYS A 349 21.94 -7.80 35.21
C LYS A 349 22.18 -6.35 34.75
N PRO A 350 22.21 -5.35 35.65
CA PRO A 350 22.61 -4.00 35.30
C PRO A 350 24.02 -3.94 34.71
N LYS A 351 24.26 -2.93 33.87
CA LYS A 351 25.60 -2.49 33.48
C LYS A 351 26.18 -1.57 34.54
N GLY A 352 27.32 -1.96 35.11
CA GLY A 352 28.32 -1.00 35.61
C GLY A 352 28.89 -0.14 34.47
#